data_AF-A0A354WTI9-F1
#
_entry.id   AF-A0A354WTI9-F1
#
_cell.length_a   1.000
_cell.length_b   1.000
_cell.length_c   1.000
_cell.angle_alpha   90.00
_cell.angle_beta   90.00
_cell.angle_gamma   90.00
#
_symmetry.space_group_name_H-M   'P 1'
#
loop_
_entity.id
_entity.type
_entity.pdbx_description
1 polymer ?
#
loop_
_entity_poly.entity_id
_entity_poly.type
_entity_poly.pdbx_seq_one_letter_code
_entity_poly.pdbx_strand_id
1 'polypeptide(L)' 'MKKALLLSGIGNPGAFAETAKEAGLRMVGQMAFDDHHHYTEEDVRNAISEAKAKGAEWIVMT' A
#
# COMPACT_ATOMS: atom_id res chain seq x y z
N MET A 1 11.47 9.02 -8.44
CA MET A 1 10.27 8.55 -7.71
C MET A 1 10.42 7.07 -7.40
N LYS A 2 10.30 6.69 -6.12
CA LYS A 2 10.38 5.29 -5.69
C LYS A 2 9.08 4.57 -5.98
N LYS A 3 9.14 3.33 -6.49
CA LYS A 3 7.94 2.51 -6.74
C LYS A 3 7.42 1.93 -5.42
N ALA A 4 6.15 2.14 -5.11
CA ALA A 4 5.54 1.69 -3.86
C ALA A 4 4.26 0.88 -4.10
N LEU A 5 4.10 -0.19 -3.31
CA LEU A 5 2.81 -0.80 -3.06
C LEU A 5 2.17 -0.09 -1.86
N LEU A 6 0.93 0.36 -2.00
CA LEU A 6 0.20 1.03 -0.93
C LEU A 6 -0.71 0.05 -0.19
N LEU A 7 -0.62 0.02 1.13
CA LEU A 7 -1.46 -0.76 2.03
C LEU A 7 -2.30 0.18 2.89
N SER A 8 -3.61 -0.02 3.00
CA SER A 8 -4.45 0.88 3.79
C SER A 8 -5.63 0.18 4.43
N GLY A 9 -5.90 0.48 5.71
CA GLY A 9 -7.07 0.05 6.48
C GLY A 9 -7.81 1.26 7.03
N ILE A 10 -8.10 2.23 6.16
CA ILE A 10 -8.75 3.51 6.50
C ILE A 10 -9.98 3.74 5.62
N GLY A 11 -10.95 4.51 6.09
CA GLY A 11 -12.21 4.77 5.38
C GLY A 11 -12.10 5.49 4.03
N ASN A 12 -10.93 6.07 3.68
CA ASN A 12 -10.69 6.64 2.35
C ASN A 12 -9.29 6.27 1.80
N PRO A 13 -9.14 5.08 1.20
CA PRO A 13 -7.89 4.65 0.58
C PRO A 13 -7.39 5.56 -0.55
N GLY A 14 -8.30 6.29 -1.21
CA GLY A 14 -7.95 7.21 -2.30
C GLY A 14 -7.20 8.44 -1.81
N ALA A 15 -7.60 9.00 -0.66
CA ALA A 15 -6.88 10.13 -0.04
C ALA A 15 -5.44 9.75 0.33
N PHE A 16 -5.24 8.54 0.86
CA PHE A 16 -3.89 8.02 1.14
C PHE A 16 -3.05 7.86 -0.14
N ALA A 17 -3.65 7.38 -1.24
CA ALA A 17 -2.95 7.25 -2.52
C ALA A 17 -2.48 8.61 -3.08
N GLU A 18 -3.31 9.65 -2.97
CA GLU A 18 -2.89 11.00 -3.37
C GLU A 18 -1.78 11.55 -2.47
N THR A 19 -1.87 11.38 -1.14
CA THR A 19 -0.77 11.76 -0.22
C THR A 19 0.55 11.07 -0.57
N ALA A 20 0.51 9.76 -0.89
CA ALA A 20 1.70 9.00 -1.28
C ALA A 20 2.32 9.56 -2.58
N LYS A 21 1.48 9.92 -3.55
CA LYS A 21 1.90 10.51 -4.82
C LYS A 21 2.49 11.91 -4.62
N GLU A 22 1.88 12.75 -3.79
CA GLU A 22 2.40 14.07 -3.41
C GLU A 22 3.75 13.96 -2.67
N ALA A 23 3.94 12.90 -1.89
CA ALA A 23 5.23 12.57 -1.26
C ALA A 23 6.29 12.03 -2.25
N GLY A 24 5.99 11.96 -3.56
CA GLY A 24 6.94 11.54 -4.59
C GLY A 24 7.04 10.03 -4.81
N LEU A 25 6.06 9.25 -4.32
CA LEU A 25 5.96 7.83 -4.59
C LEU A 25 5.26 7.57 -5.93
N ARG A 26 5.75 6.57 -6.66
CA ARG A 26 5.07 6.00 -7.82
C ARG A 26 4.28 4.79 -7.35
N MET A 27 2.98 4.91 -7.18
CA MET A 27 2.13 3.76 -6.86
C MET A 27 2.20 2.74 -8.01
N VAL A 28 2.61 1.50 -7.70
CA VAL A 28 2.60 0.37 -8.64
C VAL A 28 1.48 -0.62 -8.34
N GLY A 29 0.86 -0.51 -7.17
CA GLY A 29 -0.34 -1.25 -6.79
C GLY A 29 -0.87 -0.77 -5.44
N GLN A 30 -2.06 -1.23 -5.09
CA GLN A 30 -2.73 -0.93 -3.84
C GLN A 30 -3.43 -2.17 -3.31
N MET A 31 -3.40 -2.37 -2.00
CA MET A 31 -4.28 -3.29 -1.27
C MET A 31 -5.01 -2.47 -0.20
N ALA A 32 -6.31 -2.31 -0.39
CA ALA A 32 -7.18 -1.61 0.53
C ALA A 32 -8.03 -2.60 1.32
N PHE A 33 -8.07 -2.41 2.62
CA PHE A 33 -8.86 -3.15 3.60
C PHE A 33 -9.92 -2.24 4.18
N ASP A 34 -10.86 -2.83 4.92
CA ASP A 34 -11.90 -2.10 5.62
C ASP A 34 -11.31 -1.12 6.65
N ASP A 35 -12.08 -0.09 6.99
CA ASP A 35 -11.67 0.90 7.99
C ASP A 35 -11.40 0.21 9.34
N HIS A 36 -10.30 0.58 10.00
CA HIS A 36 -9.81 -0.04 11.23
C HIS A 36 -9.44 -1.54 11.09
N HIS A 37 -9.11 -1.99 9.88
CA HIS A 37 -8.61 -3.36 9.67
C HIS A 37 -7.39 -3.65 10.54
N HIS A 38 -7.44 -4.77 11.25
CA HIS A 38 -6.30 -5.26 12.02
C HIS A 38 -5.43 -6.11 11.11
N TYR A 39 -4.30 -5.56 10.67
CA TYR A 39 -3.37 -6.28 9.80
C TYR A 39 -2.91 -7.59 10.44
N THR A 40 -3.10 -8.66 9.68
CA THR A 40 -2.63 -10.00 10.03
C THR A 40 -1.25 -10.25 9.43
N GLU A 41 -0.56 -11.27 9.93
CA GLU A 41 0.66 -11.72 9.26
C GLU A 41 0.43 -12.18 7.81
N GLU A 42 -0.76 -12.69 7.52
CA GLU A 42 -1.14 -13.10 6.18
C GLU A 42 -1.25 -11.90 5.24
N ASP A 43 -1.84 -10.79 5.70
CA ASP A 43 -1.89 -9.53 4.93
C ASP A 43 -0.49 -9.04 4.59
N VAL A 44 0.44 -9.10 5.54
CA VAL A 44 1.84 -8.71 5.32
C VAL A 44 2.52 -9.64 4.32
N ARG A 45 2.32 -10.96 4.43
CA ARG A 45 2.87 -11.94 3.46
C ARG A 45 2.33 -11.71 2.05
N ASN A 46 1.03 -11.39 1.94
CA ASN A 46 0.39 -11.07 0.68
C ASN A 46 0.93 -9.76 0.09
N ALA A 47 1.08 -8.72 0.91
CA ALA A 47 1.68 -7.45 0.52
C ALA A 47 3.11 -7.60 0.02
N ILE A 48 3.95 -8.40 0.70
CA ILE A 48 5.32 -8.69 0.25
C ILE A 48 5.32 -9.43 -1.09
N SER A 49 4.43 -10.39 -1.27
CA SER A 49 4.33 -11.17 -2.51
C SER A 49 3.89 -10.26 -3.68
N GLU A 50 2.89 -9.42 -3.45
CA GLU A 50 2.38 -8.46 -4.43
C GLU A 50 3.42 -7.39 -4.78
N ALA A 51 4.13 -6.86 -3.78
CA ALA A 51 5.21 -5.90 -3.97
C ALA A 51 6.31 -6.46 -4.87
N LYS A 52 6.73 -7.72 -4.63
CA LYS A 52 7.71 -8.41 -5.48
C LYS A 52 7.18 -8.60 -6.90
N ALA A 53 5.94 -9.07 -7.05
CA ALA A 53 5.33 -9.30 -8.36
C ALA A 53 5.23 -8.02 -9.20
N LYS A 54 4.96 -6.88 -8.56
CA LYS A 54 4.83 -5.57 -9.22
C LYS A 54 6.14 -4.77 -9.28
N GLY A 55 7.24 -5.32 -8.78
CA GLY A 55 8.54 -4.64 -8.74
C GLY A 55 8.51 -3.34 -7.92
N ALA A 56 7.74 -3.33 -6.83
CA ALA A 56 7.76 -2.27 -5.84
C ALA A 56 9.09 -2.29 -5.08
N GLU A 57 9.64 -1.10 -4.83
CA GLU A 57 10.81 -0.93 -3.99
C GLU A 57 10.39 -0.86 -2.53
N TRP A 58 9.25 -0.24 -2.22
CA TRP A 58 8.72 -0.05 -0.88
C TRP A 58 7.28 -0.57 -0.74
N ILE A 59 6.92 -0.95 0.49
CA ILE A 59 5.54 -1.08 0.94
C ILE A 59 5.31 0.09 1.90
N VAL A 60 4.24 0.85 1.69
CA VAL A 60 3.88 1.99 2.53
C VAL A 60 2.48 1.74 3.08
N MET A 61 2.32 1.87 4.38
CA MET A 61 1.08 1.57 5.11
C MET A 61 0.60 2.75 5.95
N THR A 62 -0.71 2.84 6.18
CA THR A 62 -1.38 3.77 7.11
C THR A 62 -1.29 3.29 8.56
#